data_AF-A0A377E8N9-F1
#
_entry.id   AF-A0A377E8N9-F1
#
_cell.length_a   1.000
_cell.length_b   1.000
_cell.length_c   1.000
_cell.angle_alpha   90.00
_cell.angle_beta   90.00
_cell.angle_gamma   90.00
#
_symmetry.space_group_name_H-M   'P 1'
#
loop_
_entity.id
_entity.type
_entity.pdbx_description
1 polymer ?
#
loop_
_entity_poly.entity_id
_entity_poly.type
_entity_poly.pdbx_seq_one_letter_code
_entity_poly.pdbx_strand_id
1 'polypeptide(L)'
;MKRRGEKLAILNFGTLMPEAAKVAESLNATLVDMRFVKPLDEALILEMAASHEALVTVEENAIMGGAGSGVNEVLMAHRKPVPVLNIGLPDFFIPQGTQEEMRAELASMPPVWKPKSRPGWHNPYSTPAMLNKLFIDSK
;
A
#
# COMPACT_ATOMS: atom_id res chain seq x y z
N MET A 1 -9.43 8.00 -10.88
CA MET A 1 -9.46 6.52 -10.99
C MET A 1 -8.83 6.09 -12.32
N LYS A 2 -8.01 5.04 -12.32
CA LYS A 2 -7.31 4.50 -13.52
C LYS A 2 -7.88 3.17 -13.99
N ARG A 3 -8.32 2.32 -13.05
CA ARG A 3 -8.95 1.01 -13.30
C ARG A 3 -10.00 0.77 -12.23
N ARG A 4 -11.12 0.14 -12.59
CA ARG A 4 -12.10 -0.38 -11.63
C ARG A 4 -11.90 -1.89 -11.48
N GLY A 5 -11.86 -2.34 -10.24
CA GLY A 5 -11.78 -3.75 -9.87
C GLY A 5 -12.80 -4.06 -8.78
N GLU A 6 -12.49 -5.06 -7.95
CA GLU A 6 -13.42 -5.58 -6.94
C GLU A 6 -12.88 -5.38 -5.52
N LYS A 7 -12.48 -6.44 -4.83
CA LYS A 7 -12.32 -6.48 -3.37
C LYS A 7 -11.29 -5.52 -2.79
N LEU A 8 -10.30 -5.09 -3.58
CA LEU A 8 -9.17 -4.27 -3.14
C LEU A 8 -9.08 -2.98 -3.94
N ALA A 9 -8.77 -1.87 -3.27
CA ALA A 9 -8.40 -0.61 -3.92
C ALA A 9 -6.96 -0.23 -3.60
N ILE A 10 -6.16 -0.02 -4.65
CA ILE A 10 -4.79 0.47 -4.59
C ILE A 10 -4.81 1.98 -4.80
N LEU A 11 -4.36 2.72 -3.80
CA LEU A 11 -4.19 4.16 -3.80
C LEU A 11 -2.71 4.48 -4.03
N ASN A 12 -2.35 4.79 -5.27
CA ASN A 12 -0.97 5.11 -5.63
C ASN A 12 -0.67 6.60 -5.45
N PHE A 13 0.44 6.88 -4.78
CA PHE A 13 1.03 8.20 -4.60
C PHE A 13 2.41 8.25 -5.27
N GLY A 14 2.47 8.84 -6.45
CA GLY A 14 3.73 9.09 -7.16
C GLY A 14 4.06 8.09 -8.26
N THR A 15 5.35 7.79 -8.42
CA THR A 15 5.94 7.21 -9.64
C THR A 15 5.76 5.71 -9.79
N LEU A 16 5.36 4.99 -8.73
CA LEU A 16 5.15 3.53 -8.73
C LEU A 16 3.86 3.09 -9.46
N MET A 17 3.27 3.98 -10.26
CA MET A 17 2.04 3.75 -11.02
C MET A 17 2.16 2.56 -11.99
N PRO A 18 3.24 2.39 -12.78
CA PRO A 18 3.37 1.26 -13.70
C PRO A 18 3.37 -0.09 -12.97
N GLU A 19 4.04 -0.19 -11.83
CA GLU A 19 4.09 -1.39 -10.99
C GLU A 19 2.73 -1.65 -10.33
N ALA A 20 2.10 -0.60 -9.78
CA ALA A 20 0.76 -0.68 -9.19
C ALA A 20 -0.29 -1.13 -10.23
N ALA A 21 -0.15 -0.74 -11.50
CA ALA A 21 -1.03 -1.18 -12.59
C ALA A 21 -0.93 -2.69 -12.85
N LYS A 22 0.29 -3.24 -12.90
CA LYS A 22 0.51 -4.69 -13.06
C LYS A 22 -0.12 -5.49 -11.92
N VAL A 23 0.05 -5.02 -10.68
CA VAL A 23 -0.55 -5.66 -9.50
C VAL A 23 -2.07 -5.55 -9.53
N ALA A 24 -2.61 -4.37 -9.88
CA ALA A 24 -4.04 -4.15 -9.97
C ALA A 24 -4.71 -5.07 -10.99
N GLU A 25 -4.03 -5.33 -12.12
CA GLU A 25 -4.48 -6.28 -13.12
C GLU A 25 -4.48 -7.72 -12.58
N SER A 26 -3.36 -8.18 -12.01
CA SER A 26 -3.20 -9.54 -11.45
C SER A 26 -4.18 -9.88 -10.31
N LEU A 27 -4.56 -8.87 -9.51
CA LEU A 27 -5.46 -9.02 -8.36
C LEU A 27 -6.91 -8.64 -8.67
N ASN A 28 -7.21 -8.19 -9.89
CA ASN A 28 -8.47 -7.53 -10.22
C ASN A 28 -8.83 -6.40 -9.24
N ALA A 29 -7.86 -5.59 -8.81
CA ALA A 29 -8.04 -4.50 -7.86
C ALA A 29 -8.38 -3.18 -8.55
N THR A 30 -9.16 -2.33 -7.89
CA THR A 30 -9.33 -0.93 -8.28
C THR A 30 -7.98 -0.21 -8.15
N LEU A 31 -7.65 0.64 -9.11
CA LEU A 31 -6.43 1.45 -9.07
C LEU A 31 -6.79 2.93 -9.17
N VAL A 32 -6.28 3.69 -8.20
CA VAL A 32 -6.47 5.13 -8.10
C VAL A 32 -5.12 5.82 -8.12
N ASP A 33 -5.01 6.81 -9.00
CA ASP A 33 -3.93 7.79 -9.01
C ASP A 33 -4.33 8.95 -8.11
N MET A 34 -3.77 9.01 -6.91
CA MET A 34 -4.18 10.00 -5.89
C MET A 34 -3.65 11.39 -6.19
N ARG A 35 -2.54 11.51 -6.94
CA ARG A 35 -1.86 12.76 -7.37
C ARG A 35 -1.36 13.69 -6.26
N PHE A 36 -2.10 13.85 -5.18
CA PHE A 36 -1.81 14.77 -4.08
C PHE A 36 -1.77 14.01 -2.76
N VAL A 37 -0.71 14.21 -2.00
CA VAL A 37 -0.63 13.80 -0.58
C VAL A 37 -1.32 14.83 0.31
N LYS A 38 -1.31 16.11 -0.10
CA LYS A 38 -2.00 17.19 0.61
C LYS A 38 -2.47 18.28 -0.35
N PRO A 39 -3.73 18.74 -0.25
CA PRO A 39 -4.81 18.11 0.51
C PRO A 39 -5.15 16.73 -0.06
N LEU A 40 -5.55 15.79 0.81
CA LEU A 40 -6.05 14.48 0.36
C LEU A 40 -7.45 14.64 -0.22
N ASP A 41 -7.77 13.82 -1.22
CA ASP A 41 -9.15 13.66 -1.69
C ASP A 41 -9.89 12.72 -0.74
N GLU A 42 -10.39 13.28 0.36
CA GLU A 42 -11.09 12.53 1.40
C GLU A 42 -12.36 11.85 0.88
N ALA A 43 -13.08 12.52 -0.02
CA ALA A 43 -14.28 11.96 -0.62
C ALA A 43 -13.97 10.67 -1.38
N LEU A 44 -12.91 10.68 -2.19
CA LEU A 44 -12.46 9.50 -2.92
C LEU A 44 -11.96 8.39 -1.98
N ILE A 45 -11.21 8.73 -0.92
CA ILE A 45 -10.77 7.75 0.08
C ILE A 45 -11.98 7.05 0.72
N LEU A 46 -12.98 7.83 1.13
CA LEU A 46 -14.19 7.29 1.76
C LEU A 46 -15.04 6.48 0.78
N GLU A 47 -15.11 6.88 -0.50
CA GLU A 47 -15.76 6.10 -1.55
C GLU A 47 -15.08 4.73 -1.71
N MET A 48 -13.74 4.71 -1.77
CA MET A 48 -12.99 3.46 -1.91
C MET A 48 -13.16 2.59 -0.67
N ALA A 49 -13.10 3.17 0.52
CA ALA A 49 -13.33 2.45 1.78
C ALA A 49 -14.75 1.85 1.87
N ALA A 50 -15.76 2.53 1.33
CA ALA A 50 -17.14 2.04 1.36
C ALA A 50 -17.40 0.89 0.36
N SER A 51 -16.60 0.80 -0.70
CA SER A 51 -16.82 -0.12 -1.82
C SER A 51 -15.86 -1.31 -1.89
N HIS A 52 -14.83 -1.34 -1.03
CA HIS A 52 -13.78 -2.36 -1.04
C HIS A 52 -13.60 -2.98 0.35
N GLU A 53 -13.14 -4.23 0.40
CA GLU A 53 -12.88 -4.95 1.65
C GLU A 53 -11.59 -4.49 2.34
N ALA A 54 -10.62 -3.97 1.57
CA ALA A 54 -9.38 -3.41 2.09
C ALA A 54 -8.78 -2.38 1.12
N LEU A 55 -7.97 -1.47 1.65
CA LEU A 55 -7.19 -0.51 0.89
C LEU A 55 -5.70 -0.86 0.95
N VAL A 56 -4.97 -0.50 -0.11
CA VAL A 56 -3.52 -0.57 -0.17
C VAL A 56 -3.00 0.79 -0.59
N THR A 57 -2.14 1.42 0.19
CA THR A 57 -1.46 2.66 -0.22
C THR A 57 -0.08 2.32 -0.74
N VAL A 58 0.34 2.95 -1.83
CA VAL A 58 1.66 2.74 -2.43
C VAL A 58 2.35 4.09 -2.58
N GLU A 59 3.51 4.26 -1.95
CA GLU A 59 4.30 5.49 -2.01
C GLU A 59 5.80 5.21 -2.06
N GLU A 60 6.58 6.09 -2.70
CA GLU A 60 8.06 6.06 -2.63
C GLU A 60 8.56 7.03 -1.55
N ASN A 61 7.99 6.90 -0.36
CA ASN A 61 8.31 7.71 0.81
C ASN A 61 8.19 6.86 2.07
N ALA A 62 8.67 7.36 3.21
CA ALA A 62 8.56 6.67 4.49
C ALA A 62 7.09 6.32 4.81
N ILE A 63 6.83 5.07 5.20
CA ILE A 63 5.49 4.63 5.63
C ILE A 63 5.02 5.44 6.84
N MET A 64 5.92 5.68 7.79
CA MET A 64 5.63 6.45 8.99
C MET A 64 5.50 7.94 8.66
N GLY A 65 4.32 8.50 8.89
CA GLY A 65 4.02 9.90 8.56
C GLY A 65 3.86 10.19 7.06
N GLY A 66 3.89 9.16 6.20
CA GLY A 66 3.69 9.28 4.76
C GLY A 66 2.23 9.47 4.33
N ALA A 67 2.01 9.34 3.02
CA ALA A 67 0.69 9.43 2.41
C ALA A 67 -0.28 8.36 2.95
N GLY A 68 0.23 7.14 3.17
CA GLY A 68 -0.54 6.08 3.81
C GLY A 68 -0.99 6.46 5.22
N SER A 69 -0.15 7.12 6.02
CA SER A 69 -0.55 7.65 7.35
C SER A 69 -1.73 8.61 7.23
N GLY A 70 -1.66 9.55 6.28
CA GLY A 70 -2.75 10.50 6.05
C GLY A 70 -4.07 9.83 5.64
N VAL A 71 -4.02 8.79 4.79
CA VAL A 71 -5.20 7.99 4.46
C VAL A 71 -5.80 7.33 5.71
N ASN A 72 -4.96 6.78 6.59
CA ASN A 72 -5.42 6.18 7.85
C ASN A 72 -6.06 7.23 8.77
N GLU A 73 -5.49 8.43 8.85
CA GLU A 73 -6.05 9.54 9.63
C GLU A 73 -7.44 9.93 9.13
N VAL A 74 -7.64 10.04 7.81
CA VAL A 74 -8.95 10.31 7.18
C VAL A 74 -9.98 9.24 7.56
N LEU A 75 -9.62 7.97 7.44
CA LEU A 75 -10.52 6.85 7.77
C LEU A 75 -10.90 6.83 9.26
N MET A 76 -9.94 7.08 10.14
CA MET A 76 -10.17 7.13 11.58
C MET A 76 -11.04 8.31 11.99
N ALA A 77 -10.79 9.50 11.41
CA ALA A 77 -11.61 10.69 11.65
C ALA A 77 -13.09 10.47 11.27
N HIS A 78 -13.34 9.67 10.23
CA HIS A 78 -14.69 9.35 9.75
C HIS A 78 -15.29 8.07 10.34
N ARG A 79 -14.58 7.40 11.28
CA ARG A 79 -14.99 6.12 11.88
C ARG A 79 -15.29 5.05 10.82
N LYS A 80 -14.42 4.92 9.82
CA LYS A 80 -14.46 3.90 8.76
C LYS A 80 -13.24 2.97 8.88
N PRO A 81 -13.22 2.04 9.86
CA PRO A 81 -12.07 1.18 10.10
C PRO A 81 -12.00 0.03 9.07
N VAL A 82 -11.65 0.37 7.83
CA VAL A 82 -11.33 -0.60 6.78
C VAL A 82 -9.87 -1.00 6.94
N PRO A 83 -9.49 -2.28 6.75
CA PRO A 83 -8.10 -2.69 6.74
C PRO A 83 -7.29 -1.92 5.69
N VAL A 84 -6.14 -1.38 6.09
CA VAL A 84 -5.21 -0.68 5.19
C VAL A 84 -3.82 -1.29 5.28
N LEU A 85 -3.24 -1.61 4.13
CA LEU A 85 -1.84 -1.97 4.00
C LEU A 85 -1.07 -0.78 3.42
N ASN A 86 -0.16 -0.20 4.20
CA ASN A 86 0.73 0.86 3.71
C ASN A 86 2.02 0.26 3.15
N ILE A 87 2.27 0.46 1.86
CA ILE A 87 3.49 0.07 1.16
C ILE A 87 4.32 1.33 0.89
N GLY A 88 5.56 1.33 1.38
CA GLY A 88 6.51 2.40 1.18
C GLY A 88 7.86 2.08 1.77
N LEU A 89 8.67 3.11 1.99
CA LEU A 89 10.03 2.97 2.52
C LEU A 89 10.01 2.68 4.03
N PRO A 90 10.90 1.79 4.50
CA PRO A 90 11.06 1.52 5.93
C PRO A 90 11.68 2.69 6.68
N ASP A 91 11.49 2.68 8.00
CA ASP A 91 12.06 3.67 8.92
C ASP A 91 13.51 3.33 9.32
N PHE A 92 14.39 3.28 8.31
CA PHE A 92 15.84 3.24 8.50
C PHE A 92 16.56 3.92 7.34
N PHE A 93 17.82 4.31 7.55
CA PHE A 93 18.60 5.00 6.52
C PHE A 93 18.89 4.06 5.35
N ILE A 94 18.52 4.51 4.16
CA ILE A 94 18.79 3.82 2.91
C ILE A 94 20.20 4.19 2.42
N PRO A 95 21.11 3.22 2.21
CA PRO A 95 22.44 3.47 1.66
C PRO A 95 22.40 4.15 0.28
N GLN A 96 23.51 4.81 -0.11
CA GLN A 96 23.61 5.35 -1.47
C GLN A 96 23.70 4.21 -2.51
N GLY A 97 22.93 4.35 -3.58
CA GLY A 97 22.91 3.46 -4.73
C GLY A 97 22.02 4.06 -5.82
N THR A 98 21.94 3.40 -6.98
CA THR A 98 20.95 3.77 -8.00
C THR A 98 19.53 3.45 -7.51
N GLN A 99 18.52 4.13 -8.07
CA GLN A 99 17.11 3.89 -7.68
C GLN A 99 16.69 2.44 -7.93
N GLU A 100 17.21 1.82 -9.00
CA GLU A 100 16.91 0.44 -9.36
C GLU A 100 17.54 -0.57 -8.39
N GLU A 101 18.81 -0.40 -8.04
CA GLU A 101 19.50 -1.21 -7.03
C GLU A 101 18.77 -1.13 -5.69
N MET A 102 18.36 0.08 -5.30
CA MET A 102 17.71 0.28 -4.01
C MET A 102 16.31 -0.32 -3.94
N ARG A 103 15.52 -0.18 -5.01
CA ARG A 103 14.20 -0.83 -5.11
C ARG A 103 14.33 -2.35 -5.07
N ALA A 104 15.34 -2.92 -5.74
CA ALA A 104 15.61 -4.35 -5.71
C ALA A 104 16.03 -4.83 -4.31
N GLU A 105 16.89 -4.08 -3.62
CA GLU A 105 17.30 -4.37 -2.24
C GLU A 105 16.09 -4.38 -1.30
N LEU A 106 15.26 -3.33 -1.33
CA LEU A 106 14.04 -3.24 -0.53
C LEU A 106 13.03 -4.34 -0.84
N ALA A 107 12.90 -4.77 -2.10
CA ALA A 107 12.04 -5.89 -2.49
C ALA A 107 12.58 -7.25 -2.02
N SER A 108 13.91 -7.37 -1.89
CA SER A 108 14.58 -8.59 -1.40
C SER A 108 14.57 -8.69 0.12
N MET A 109 14.38 -7.56 0.81
CA MET A 109 14.25 -7.54 2.26
C MET A 109 12.99 -8.30 2.67
N PRO A 110 13.03 -9.04 3.79
CA PRO A 110 11.80 -9.55 4.36
C PRO A 110 10.85 -8.37 4.58
N PRO A 111 9.54 -8.51 4.31
CA PRO A 111 8.61 -7.42 4.54
C PRO A 111 8.85 -6.89 5.94
N VAL A 112 9.06 -5.57 6.05
CA VAL A 112 9.33 -4.85 7.31
C VAL A 112 8.23 -5.16 8.34
N TRP A 113 7.07 -5.58 7.84
CA TRP A 113 6.04 -6.35 8.52
C TRP A 113 6.48 -7.80 8.84
N LYS A 114 7.62 -8.06 9.47
CA LYS A 114 7.62 -9.16 10.43
C LYS A 114 7.03 -8.53 11.69
N PRO A 115 5.72 -8.73 11.99
CA PRO A 115 5.23 -8.31 13.29
C PRO A 115 6.20 -8.93 14.29
N LYS A 116 6.73 -8.12 15.21
CA LYS A 116 7.17 -8.67 16.49
C LYS A 116 5.91 -9.29 17.06
N SER A 117 5.67 -10.56 16.76
CA SER A 117 4.45 -11.25 17.12
C SER A 117 4.38 -11.19 18.63
N ARG A 118 3.50 -10.34 19.16
CA ARG A 118 2.97 -10.59 20.50
C ARG A 118 2.42 -12.00 20.46
N PRO A 119 2.83 -12.90 21.37
CA PRO A 119 2.27 -14.24 21.43
C PRO A 119 0.73 -14.13 21.47
N GLY A 120 0.06 -14.68 20.45
CA GLY A 120 -1.40 -14.69 20.35
C GLY A 120 -2.07 -13.65 19.46
N TRP A 121 -1.35 -12.74 18.79
CA TRP A 121 -1.97 -11.81 17.82
C TRP A 121 -1.91 -12.36 16.38
N HIS A 122 -3.07 -12.49 15.73
CA HIS A 122 -3.20 -12.94 14.34
C HIS A 122 -3.74 -11.79 13.49
N ASN A 123 -2.99 -11.33 12.49
CA ASN A 123 -3.49 -10.40 11.48
C ASN A 123 -4.11 -11.21 10.33
N PRO A 124 -5.44 -11.19 10.12
CA PRO A 124 -6.07 -11.98 9.07
C PRO A 124 -5.70 -11.52 7.64
N TYR A 125 -5.11 -10.32 7.49
CA TYR A 125 -4.75 -9.74 6.19
C TYR A 125 -3.26 -9.85 5.85
N SER A 126 -2.51 -10.60 6.65
CA SER A 126 -1.07 -10.71 6.51
C SER A 126 -0.58 -12.08 6.03
N THR A 127 -1.47 -12.87 5.46
CA THR A 127 -1.07 -14.18 4.95
C THR A 127 0.01 -14.02 3.87
N PRO A 128 1.10 -14.81 3.94
CA PRO A 128 2.17 -14.83 2.94
C PRO A 128 1.68 -14.96 1.48
N ALA A 129 0.49 -15.53 1.28
CA ALA A 129 -0.14 -15.71 -0.03
C ALA A 129 -0.45 -14.41 -0.78
N MET A 130 -0.83 -13.33 -0.07
CA MET A 130 -1.14 -12.04 -0.72
C MET A 130 0.14 -11.31 -1.15
N LEU A 131 1.18 -11.37 -0.32
CA LEU A 131 2.44 -10.67 -0.51
C LEU A 131 3.39 -11.38 -1.50
N ASN A 132 3.39 -12.72 -1.54
CA ASN A 132 4.12 -13.47 -2.58
C ASN A 132 3.61 -13.11 -3.98
N LYS A 133 2.32 -12.82 -4.12
CA LYS A 133 1.72 -12.43 -5.41
C LYS A 133 2.09 -11.00 -5.84
N LEU A 134 2.48 -10.13 -4.90
CA LEU A 134 2.97 -8.77 -5.16
C LEU A 134 4.46 -8.70 -5.51
N PHE A 135 5.29 -9.63 -5.01
CA PHE A 135 6.75 -9.53 -5.12
C PHE A 135 7.47 -10.74 -5.75
N ILE A 136 6.87 -11.94 -5.76
CA ILE A 136 7.53 -13.18 -6.23
C ILE A 136 6.99 -13.64 -7.59
N ASP A 137 5.68 -13.56 -7.81
CA ASP A 137 5.03 -14.07 -9.04
C ASP A 137 5.05 -13.08 -10.22
N SER A 138 5.76 -11.95 -10.09
CA SER A 138 5.97 -10.97 -11.16
C SER A 138 7.30 -11.14 -11.91
N LYS A 139 7.94 -12.31 -11.79
CA LYS A 139 9.08 -12.73 -12.61
C LYS A 139 8.64 -13.71 -13.69
#